data_AF-A0AAW4CTK3-F1
#
_entry.id   AF-A0AAW4CTK3-F1
#
_cell.length_a   1.000
_cell.length_b   1.000
_cell.length_c   1.000
_cell.angle_alpha   90.00
_cell.angle_beta   90.00
_cell.angle_gamma   90.00
#
_symmetry.space_group_name_H-M   'P 1'
#
loop_
_entity.id
_entity.type
_entity.pdbx_description
1 polymer ?
#
loop_
_entity_poly.entity_id
_entity_poly.type
_entity_poly.pdbx_seq_one_letter_code
_entity_poly.pdbx_strand_id
1 'polypeptide(L)'
;MTYRTCTPSLLIFFCAASLTACVPWKRERAAYADVCETKHELQVAGLPDGGPIHLETYLYDYSARWRDEPFEQVLHVQYPGEKYPRPEFYVQLIAYNEGRQRPASGSARGAAPIPILYDSRQAFITLNDGSRLNARPELYLGGPVYDYPTFAPQQARPSPYDINADEVHSKIPKITNNKRYGSVYVIFPTDTFDAGSKWTIHLGNLQVRGQDVAIPPLQLCY
;
A
#
# COMPACT_ATOMS: atom_id res chain seq x y z
N MET A 1 -52.28 50.11 -41.12
CA MET A 1 -52.23 49.43 -42.44
C MET A 1 -50.99 49.89 -43.19
N THR A 2 -50.35 48.94 -43.86
CA THR A 2 -49.27 49.04 -44.87
C THR A 2 -47.84 49.43 -44.44
N TYR A 3 -46.98 48.44 -44.64
CA TYR A 3 -45.52 48.35 -44.50
C TYR A 3 -44.74 49.20 -45.53
N ARG A 4 -43.49 49.53 -45.20
CA ARG A 4 -42.37 49.47 -46.15
C ARG A 4 -41.08 48.98 -45.48
N THR A 5 -40.45 48.04 -46.19
CA THR A 5 -39.28 47.21 -45.92
C THR A 5 -37.96 47.86 -46.33
N CYS A 6 -36.86 47.59 -45.60
CA CYS A 6 -35.62 46.99 -46.16
C CYS A 6 -34.54 46.77 -45.05
N THR A 7 -34.17 45.51 -44.86
CA THR A 7 -32.94 44.96 -44.25
C THR A 7 -31.69 45.32 -45.08
N PRO A 8 -30.43 44.95 -44.73
CA PRO A 8 -29.88 44.36 -43.51
C PRO A 8 -28.55 45.01 -43.02
N SER A 9 -28.08 44.69 -41.81
CA SER A 9 -26.71 44.17 -41.56
C SER A 9 -26.35 44.16 -40.08
N LEU A 10 -25.88 42.98 -39.64
CA LEU A 10 -24.82 42.71 -38.63
C LEU A 10 -24.91 43.46 -37.29
N LEU A 11 -24.94 42.82 -36.12
CA LEU A 11 -24.24 41.61 -35.70
C LEU A 11 -25.03 41.01 -34.53
N ILE A 12 -25.44 39.75 -34.67
CA ILE A 12 -25.90 38.94 -33.55
C ILE A 12 -24.63 38.34 -32.91
N PHE A 13 -24.19 38.89 -31.79
CA PHE A 13 -23.33 38.16 -30.85
C PHE A 13 -24.25 37.44 -29.86
N PHE A 14 -24.62 36.20 -30.19
CA PHE A 14 -25.08 35.24 -29.19
C PHE A 14 -23.87 34.88 -28.33
N CYS A 15 -23.64 35.62 -27.24
CA CYS A 15 -22.91 35.07 -26.11
C CYS A 15 -23.83 34.05 -25.44
N ALA A 16 -23.86 32.84 -26.00
CA ALA A 16 -24.18 31.67 -25.22
C ALA A 16 -23.12 31.61 -24.11
N ALA A 17 -23.47 32.13 -22.94
CA ALA A 17 -22.84 31.73 -21.70
C ALA A 17 -23.24 30.27 -21.50
N SER A 18 -22.61 29.37 -22.26
CA SER A 18 -22.50 27.99 -21.87
C SER A 18 -21.86 28.03 -20.48
N LEU A 19 -22.72 27.84 -19.48
CA LEU A 19 -22.35 27.30 -18.19
C LEU A 19 -21.67 25.96 -18.46
N THR A 20 -20.41 26.01 -18.91
CA THR A 20 -19.41 25.01 -18.57
C THR A 20 -19.13 25.25 -17.10
N ALA A 21 -20.14 24.99 -16.26
CA ALA A 21 -19.87 24.46 -14.95
C ALA A 21 -19.02 23.24 -15.25
N CYS A 22 -17.71 23.38 -15.05
CA CYS A 22 -16.89 22.28 -14.61
C CYS A 22 -17.54 21.85 -13.30
N VAL A 23 -18.63 21.08 -13.39
CA VAL A 23 -18.96 20.09 -12.38
C VAL A 23 -17.65 19.33 -12.31
N PRO A 24 -16.88 19.43 -11.22
CA PRO A 24 -15.74 18.54 -11.10
C PRO A 24 -16.40 17.19 -11.21
N TRP A 25 -16.13 16.47 -12.32
CA TRP A 25 -16.38 15.05 -12.32
C TRP A 25 -15.69 14.60 -11.04
N LYS A 26 -16.49 14.21 -10.04
CA LYS A 26 -16.01 13.24 -9.08
C LYS A 26 -15.57 12.13 -10.00
N ARG A 27 -14.28 12.10 -10.36
CA ARG A 27 -13.65 10.81 -10.62
C ARG A 27 -14.09 10.04 -9.39
N GLU A 28 -14.98 9.09 -9.60
CA GLU A 28 -15.13 7.96 -8.72
C GLU A 28 -13.70 7.46 -8.60
N ARG A 29 -12.98 7.99 -7.60
CA ARG A 29 -11.69 7.45 -7.23
C ARG A 29 -12.07 6.03 -6.89
N ALA A 30 -11.58 5.08 -7.67
CA ALA A 30 -11.81 3.69 -7.35
C ALA A 30 -11.51 3.50 -5.86
N ALA A 31 -12.36 2.73 -5.20
CA ALA A 31 -12.44 2.60 -3.75
C ALA A 31 -11.21 1.86 -3.18
N TYR A 32 -10.02 2.35 -3.49
CA TYR A 32 -8.78 1.98 -2.84
C TYR A 32 -8.84 2.65 -1.48
N ALA A 33 -8.87 1.86 -0.42
CA ALA A 33 -8.57 2.41 0.89
C ALA A 33 -7.08 2.80 0.87
N ASP A 34 -6.80 4.01 0.42
CA ASP A 34 -5.44 4.53 0.46
C ASP A 34 -5.10 4.82 1.92
N VAL A 35 -3.89 4.45 2.32
CA VAL A 35 -3.29 5.00 3.53
C VAL A 35 -2.84 6.43 3.22
N CYS A 36 -3.05 7.34 4.16
CA CYS A 36 -2.81 8.77 3.90
C CYS A 36 -1.36 9.15 3.75
N GLU A 37 -0.50 8.32 4.31
CA GLU A 37 0.92 8.38 4.07
C GLU A 37 1.37 6.95 3.76
N THR A 38 1.91 6.76 2.56
CA THR A 38 2.38 5.45 2.08
C THR A 38 3.89 5.31 2.18
N LYS A 39 4.62 6.41 2.43
CA LYS A 39 6.08 6.44 2.40
C LYS A 39 6.60 7.25 3.57
N HIS A 40 7.52 6.66 4.31
CA HIS A 40 8.16 7.27 5.46
C HIS A 40 9.67 7.17 5.34
N GLU A 41 10.35 8.27 5.63
CA GLU A 41 11.80 8.32 5.80
C GLU A 41 12.11 8.34 7.30
N LEU A 42 12.71 7.27 7.78
CA LEU A 42 12.99 7.05 9.19
C LEU A 42 14.48 7.31 9.44
N GLN A 43 14.76 8.31 10.27
CA GLN A 43 16.12 8.68 10.63
C GLN A 43 16.65 7.75 11.71
N VAL A 44 17.81 7.12 11.47
CA VAL A 44 18.46 6.21 12.42
C VAL A 44 19.92 6.63 12.59
N ALA A 45 20.33 6.86 13.84
CA ALA A 45 21.68 7.29 14.14
C ALA A 45 22.69 6.13 13.94
N GLY A 46 23.88 6.45 13.45
CA GLY A 46 24.99 5.50 13.34
C GLY A 46 24.88 4.50 12.19
N LEU A 47 24.06 4.79 11.17
CA LEU A 47 24.07 4.03 9.93
C LEU A 47 25.39 4.31 9.16
N PRO A 48 26.02 3.28 8.54
CA PRO A 48 27.31 3.43 7.85
C PRO A 48 27.34 4.55 6.81
N ASP A 49 26.24 4.72 6.08
CA ASP A 49 26.12 5.72 5.01
C ASP A 49 25.36 6.98 5.46
N GLY A 50 24.94 7.04 6.72
CA GLY A 50 24.19 8.17 7.31
C GLY A 50 22.81 8.46 6.70
N GLY A 51 22.39 7.73 5.67
CA GLY A 51 21.11 7.91 4.98
C GLY A 51 19.92 7.30 5.73
N PRO A 52 18.67 7.69 5.39
CA PRO A 52 17.48 7.20 6.06
C PRO A 52 17.19 5.72 5.77
N ILE A 53 16.33 5.14 6.62
CA ILE A 53 15.58 3.93 6.28
C ILE A 53 14.27 4.35 5.62
N HIS A 54 14.01 3.82 4.44
CA HIS A 54 12.74 4.01 3.76
C HIS A 54 11.78 2.90 4.17
N LEU A 55 10.55 3.28 4.50
CA LEU A 55 9.44 2.37 4.69
C LEU A 55 8.31 2.78 3.75
N GLU A 56 7.92 1.87 2.85
CA GLU A 56 6.71 2.01 2.06
C GLU A 56 5.64 1.03 2.56
N THR A 57 4.41 1.53 2.72
CA THR A 57 3.27 0.76 3.22
C THR A 57 2.09 0.88 2.26
N TYR A 58 1.51 -0.26 1.89
CA TYR A 58 0.39 -0.31 0.97
C TYR A 58 -0.67 -1.30 1.44
N LEU A 59 -1.93 -0.97 1.21
CA LEU A 59 -3.04 -1.92 1.38
C LEU A 59 -3.32 -2.66 0.07
N TYR A 60 -3.10 -2.02 -1.07
CA TYR A 60 -3.40 -2.59 -2.39
C TYR A 60 -2.28 -2.28 -3.38
N ASP A 61 -2.24 -3.02 -4.48
CA ASP A 61 -1.40 -2.68 -5.62
C ASP A 61 -2.07 -1.63 -6.52
N TYR A 62 -1.61 -0.38 -6.47
CA TYR A 62 -2.14 0.72 -7.30
C TYR A 62 -1.64 0.65 -8.74
N SER A 63 -0.56 -0.09 -9.01
CA SER A 63 0.02 -0.19 -10.36
C SER A 63 -0.73 -1.21 -11.23
N ALA A 64 -1.53 -2.07 -10.60
CA ALA A 64 -2.09 -3.23 -11.24
C ALA A 64 -3.10 -2.92 -12.35
N ARG A 65 -3.93 -1.87 -12.27
CA ARG A 65 -4.92 -1.59 -13.34
C ARG A 65 -5.34 -0.12 -13.52
N TRP A 66 -5.65 0.18 -14.78
CA TRP A 66 -6.29 1.39 -15.32
C TRP A 66 -7.81 1.16 -15.53
N ARG A 67 -8.56 0.73 -14.50
CA ARG A 67 -10.01 0.50 -14.65
C ARG A 67 -10.80 1.04 -13.47
N ASP A 68 -12.08 1.31 -13.74
CA ASP A 68 -13.09 1.83 -12.80
C ASP A 68 -13.58 0.78 -11.78
N GLU A 69 -13.04 -0.45 -11.81
CA GLU A 69 -13.40 -1.52 -10.88
C GLU A 69 -12.50 -1.49 -9.63
N PRO A 70 -13.06 -1.59 -8.41
CA PRO A 70 -12.28 -1.66 -7.19
C PRO A 70 -11.41 -2.94 -7.18
N PHE A 71 -10.14 -2.79 -6.80
CA PHE A 71 -9.24 -3.93 -6.60
C PHE A 71 -9.33 -4.40 -5.15
N GLU A 72 -9.80 -5.62 -4.94
CA GLU A 72 -9.87 -6.24 -3.62
C GLU A 72 -8.60 -7.03 -3.29
N GLN A 73 -8.26 -7.13 -2.01
CA GLN A 73 -7.15 -7.97 -1.57
C GLN A 73 -7.46 -9.44 -1.85
N VAL A 74 -6.51 -10.14 -2.45
CA VAL A 74 -6.72 -11.52 -2.97
C VAL A 74 -6.21 -12.59 -1.99
N LEU A 75 -5.91 -12.24 -0.74
CA LEU A 75 -5.50 -13.22 0.28
C LEU A 75 -6.71 -13.98 0.77
N HIS A 76 -6.72 -15.30 0.54
CA HIS A 76 -7.75 -16.20 1.04
C HIS A 76 -7.12 -17.34 1.85
N VAL A 77 -7.68 -17.60 3.02
CA VAL A 77 -7.23 -18.64 3.96
C VAL A 77 -8.27 -19.74 4.04
N GLN A 78 -7.84 -20.98 3.79
CA GLN A 78 -8.69 -22.16 3.95
C GLN A 78 -8.55 -22.70 5.37
N TYR A 79 -9.59 -22.52 6.19
CA TYR A 79 -9.60 -23.03 7.55
C TYR A 79 -9.96 -24.52 7.62
N PRO A 80 -9.43 -25.29 8.59
CA PRO A 80 -9.81 -26.68 8.79
C PRO A 80 -11.31 -26.84 9.00
N GLY A 81 -11.95 -27.68 8.20
CA GLY A 81 -13.38 -27.96 8.29
C GLY A 81 -14.29 -26.96 7.58
N GLU A 82 -13.76 -25.85 7.05
CA GLU A 82 -14.55 -24.92 6.25
C GLU A 82 -14.61 -25.36 4.78
N LYS A 83 -15.74 -25.15 4.11
CA LYS A 83 -15.92 -25.52 2.70
C LYS A 83 -15.31 -24.49 1.73
N TYR A 84 -15.28 -23.23 2.15
CA TYR A 84 -14.86 -22.11 1.31
C TYR A 84 -13.75 -21.32 2.03
N PRO A 85 -12.72 -20.85 1.30
CA PRO A 85 -11.72 -19.96 1.85
C PRO A 85 -12.34 -18.63 2.31
N ARG A 86 -11.78 -18.04 3.36
CA ARG A 86 -12.16 -16.71 3.85
C ARG A 86 -11.11 -15.67 3.46
N PRO A 87 -11.52 -14.47 3.02
CA PRO A 87 -10.57 -13.40 2.76
C PRO A 87 -9.95 -12.93 4.07
N GLU A 88 -8.68 -12.51 4.02
CA GLU A 88 -8.02 -11.85 5.14
C GLU A 88 -7.38 -10.54 4.71
N PHE A 89 -7.46 -9.56 5.60
CA PHE A 89 -6.82 -8.27 5.40
C PHE A 89 -5.31 -8.36 5.57
N TYR A 90 -4.54 -7.63 4.75
CA TYR A 90 -3.10 -7.49 4.93
C TYR A 90 -2.58 -6.08 4.69
N VAL A 91 -1.39 -5.80 5.22
CA VAL A 91 -0.59 -4.61 4.89
C VAL A 91 0.71 -5.06 4.27
N GLN A 92 1.02 -4.55 3.09
CA GLN A 92 2.32 -4.72 2.43
C GLN A 92 3.32 -3.74 3.04
N LEU A 93 4.48 -4.25 3.45
CA LEU A 93 5.62 -3.46 3.94
C LEU A 93 6.83 -3.66 3.02
N ILE A 94 7.47 -2.56 2.66
CA ILE A 94 8.73 -2.53 1.91
C ILE A 94 9.69 -1.64 2.69
N ALA A 95 10.71 -2.22 3.31
CA ALA A 95 11.72 -1.45 4.04
C ALA A 95 13.10 -1.65 3.42
N TYR A 96 13.86 -0.57 3.25
CA TYR A 96 15.22 -0.62 2.74
C TYR A 96 16.05 0.57 3.23
N ASN A 97 17.36 0.37 3.38
CA ASN A 97 18.29 1.48 3.61
C ASN A 97 18.56 2.27 2.33
N GLU A 98 18.82 3.57 2.46
CA GLU A 98 19.23 4.44 1.36
C GLU A 98 20.31 3.80 0.49
N GLY A 99 20.15 3.89 -0.84
CA GLY A 99 21.12 3.37 -1.79
C GLY A 99 21.31 1.84 -1.80
N ARG A 100 20.49 1.04 -1.10
CA ARG A 100 20.62 -0.42 -1.01
C ARG A 100 20.88 -1.11 -2.35
N GLN A 101 21.91 -1.96 -2.38
CA GLN A 101 22.26 -2.85 -3.48
C GLN A 101 21.12 -3.84 -3.78
N ARG A 102 20.87 -4.10 -5.06
CA ARG A 102 19.79 -5.00 -5.48
C ARG A 102 20.28 -6.45 -5.62
N PRO A 103 19.64 -7.42 -4.94
CA PRO A 103 19.96 -8.83 -5.07
C PRO A 103 19.72 -9.35 -6.49
N ALA A 104 18.65 -8.86 -7.13
CA ALA A 104 18.25 -9.28 -8.46
C ALA A 104 19.06 -8.62 -9.60
N SER A 105 19.89 -7.60 -9.31
CA SER A 105 20.77 -7.03 -10.32
C SER A 105 22.17 -7.63 -10.16
N GLY A 106 22.75 -8.23 -11.20
CA GLY A 106 24.15 -8.69 -11.16
C GLY A 106 25.21 -7.59 -10.97
N SER A 107 24.79 -6.38 -10.58
CA SER A 107 25.63 -5.23 -10.27
C SER A 107 25.85 -5.14 -8.76
N ALA A 108 27.10 -5.04 -8.34
CA ALA A 108 27.48 -4.74 -6.95
C ALA A 108 27.33 -3.24 -6.59
N ARG A 109 26.52 -2.48 -7.34
CA ARG A 109 26.35 -1.05 -7.12
C ARG A 109 25.31 -0.80 -6.04
N GLY A 110 25.68 -0.05 -5.01
CA GLY A 110 24.81 0.38 -3.92
C GLY A 110 25.44 0.12 -2.55
N ALA A 111 24.73 0.51 -1.51
CA ALA A 111 25.06 0.21 -0.12
C ALA A 111 24.73 -1.25 0.21
N ALA A 112 25.50 -1.85 1.11
CA ALA A 112 25.15 -3.16 1.64
C ALA A 112 23.79 -3.11 2.36
N PRO A 113 23.01 -4.21 2.38
CA PRO A 113 21.78 -4.25 3.14
C PRO A 113 22.08 -4.12 4.64
N ILE A 114 21.34 -3.24 5.31
CA ILE A 114 21.37 -3.11 6.77
C ILE A 114 20.20 -3.92 7.33
N PRO A 115 20.41 -4.84 8.29
CA PRO A 115 19.29 -5.60 8.86
C PRO A 115 18.22 -4.68 9.48
N ILE A 116 16.98 -4.87 9.07
CA ILE A 116 15.79 -4.16 9.58
C ILE A 116 14.85 -5.24 10.10
N LEU A 117 14.82 -5.45 11.40
CA LEU A 117 13.95 -6.45 11.99
C LEU A 117 12.56 -5.88 12.22
N TYR A 118 11.54 -6.65 11.88
CA TYR A 118 10.15 -6.33 12.18
C TYR A 118 9.48 -7.51 12.89
N ASP A 119 8.69 -7.21 13.92
CA ASP A 119 7.92 -8.20 14.67
C ASP A 119 6.43 -7.98 14.41
N SER A 120 5.75 -8.90 13.70
CA SER A 120 4.32 -8.72 13.43
C SER A 120 3.45 -8.85 14.68
N ARG A 121 3.95 -9.42 15.79
CA ARG A 121 3.17 -9.63 17.02
C ARG A 121 2.85 -8.33 17.74
N GLN A 122 3.56 -7.25 17.43
CA GLN A 122 3.26 -5.92 17.96
C GLN A 122 2.13 -5.21 17.19
N ALA A 123 1.76 -5.73 16.00
CA ALA A 123 0.84 -5.06 15.10
C ALA A 123 -0.62 -5.36 15.45
N PHE A 124 -1.45 -4.32 15.42
CA PHE A 124 -2.88 -4.44 15.66
C PHE A 124 -3.66 -3.33 14.92
N ILE A 125 -4.94 -3.56 14.70
CA ILE A 125 -5.89 -2.57 14.20
C ILE A 125 -6.79 -2.16 15.34
N THR A 126 -6.99 -0.86 15.51
CA THR A 126 -8.09 -0.32 16.30
C THR A 126 -9.32 -0.20 15.38
N LEU A 127 -10.34 -1.02 15.62
CA LEU A 127 -11.56 -1.06 14.82
C LEU A 127 -12.51 0.11 15.17
N ASN A 128 -13.59 0.26 14.40
CA ASN A 128 -14.58 1.35 14.56
C ASN A 128 -15.22 1.39 15.96
N ASP A 129 -15.38 0.24 16.60
CA ASP A 129 -15.93 0.11 17.95
C ASP A 129 -14.88 0.28 19.06
N GLY A 130 -13.63 0.60 18.68
CA GLY A 130 -12.48 0.74 19.58
C GLY A 130 -11.84 -0.59 20.01
N SER A 131 -12.38 -1.72 19.56
CA SER A 131 -11.77 -3.02 19.83
C SER A 131 -10.46 -3.20 19.05
N ARG A 132 -9.63 -4.14 19.51
CA ARG A 132 -8.32 -4.42 18.90
C ARG A 132 -8.36 -5.75 18.16
N LEU A 133 -7.90 -5.73 16.91
CA LEU A 133 -7.61 -6.91 16.11
C LEU A 133 -6.10 -7.05 15.95
N ASN A 134 -5.51 -8.06 16.57
CA ASN A 134 -4.07 -8.32 16.43
C ASN A 134 -3.75 -8.96 15.08
N ALA A 135 -2.56 -8.68 14.56
CA ALA A 135 -2.01 -9.38 13.41
C ALA A 135 -1.66 -10.84 13.75
N ARG A 136 -1.48 -11.64 12.70
CA ARG A 136 -0.85 -12.97 12.80
C ARG A 136 0.62 -12.83 13.25
N PRO A 137 1.14 -13.80 14.02
CA PRO A 137 2.51 -13.75 14.53
C PRO A 137 3.57 -14.00 13.46
N GLU A 138 3.22 -14.51 12.28
CA GLU A 138 4.12 -14.69 11.15
C GLU A 138 4.10 -13.52 10.17
N LEU A 139 5.24 -13.33 9.51
CA LEU A 139 5.37 -12.46 8.34
C LEU A 139 5.33 -13.30 7.08
N TYR A 140 4.56 -12.85 6.08
CA TYR A 140 4.46 -13.57 4.81
C TYR A 140 5.30 -12.87 3.76
N LEU A 141 6.02 -13.66 2.96
CA LEU A 141 6.80 -13.17 1.82
C LEU A 141 5.94 -13.09 0.56
N GLY A 142 6.34 -12.26 -0.40
CA GLY A 142 5.70 -12.17 -1.71
C GLY A 142 5.65 -13.52 -2.45
N GLY A 143 4.50 -13.79 -3.06
CA GLY A 143 4.30 -14.97 -3.90
C GLY A 143 5.14 -14.94 -5.18
N PRO A 144 5.45 -16.11 -5.78
CA PRO A 144 6.29 -16.19 -6.99
C PRO A 144 5.58 -15.71 -8.28
N VAL A 145 4.26 -15.57 -8.26
CA VAL A 145 3.43 -15.28 -9.44
C VAL A 145 2.63 -13.98 -9.30
N TYR A 146 2.27 -13.60 -8.08
CA TYR A 146 1.36 -12.47 -7.80
C TYR A 146 1.87 -11.59 -6.67
N ASP A 147 1.36 -10.35 -6.63
CA ASP A 147 1.76 -9.26 -5.74
C ASP A 147 1.11 -9.28 -4.37
N TYR A 148 0.60 -10.44 -3.98
CA TYR A 148 -0.07 -10.66 -2.71
C TYR A 148 0.49 -11.92 -2.05
N PRO A 149 0.42 -12.01 -0.72
CA PRO A 149 0.90 -13.18 -0.01
C PRO A 149 -0.01 -14.36 -0.35
N THR A 150 0.55 -15.56 -0.39
CA THR A 150 -0.27 -16.78 -0.37
C THR A 150 -0.14 -17.45 0.99
N PHE A 151 -1.24 -17.97 1.51
CA PHE A 151 -1.25 -18.66 2.79
C PHE A 151 -0.59 -20.05 2.65
N ALA A 152 0.74 -20.06 2.66
CA ALA A 152 1.56 -21.24 2.48
C ALA A 152 2.71 -21.26 3.50
N PRO A 153 2.98 -22.38 4.18
CA PRO A 153 4.05 -22.46 5.18
C PRO A 153 5.43 -22.03 4.66
N GLN A 154 5.73 -22.26 3.38
CA GLN A 154 7.01 -21.87 2.77
C GLN A 154 7.19 -20.36 2.64
N GLN A 155 6.10 -19.59 2.67
CA GLN A 155 6.10 -18.13 2.59
C GLN A 155 6.04 -17.46 3.96
N ALA A 156 5.72 -18.19 5.02
CA ALA A 156 5.68 -17.67 6.38
C ALA A 156 7.09 -17.64 6.99
N ARG A 157 7.42 -16.55 7.67
CA ARG A 157 8.64 -16.38 8.48
C ARG A 157 8.23 -16.07 9.92
N PRO A 158 8.89 -16.69 10.91
CA PRO A 158 8.61 -16.38 12.30
C PRO A 158 9.02 -14.93 12.60
N SER A 159 8.25 -14.23 13.42
CA SER A 159 8.62 -12.91 13.92
C SER A 159 9.52 -12.99 15.16
N PRO A 160 10.53 -12.10 15.31
CA PRO A 160 10.90 -11.04 14.36
C PRO A 160 11.68 -11.59 13.16
N TYR A 161 11.63 -10.87 12.04
CA TYR A 161 12.33 -11.24 10.81
C TYR A 161 12.98 -10.02 10.15
N ASP A 162 14.11 -10.22 9.47
CA ASP A 162 14.78 -9.17 8.69
C ASP A 162 14.05 -8.91 7.38
N ILE A 163 13.27 -7.83 7.36
CA ILE A 163 12.45 -7.46 6.21
C ILE A 163 13.27 -6.75 5.10
N ASN A 164 14.56 -6.46 5.35
CA ASN A 164 15.51 -5.92 4.37
C ASN A 164 16.45 -6.99 3.78
N ALA A 165 16.23 -8.26 4.13
CA ALA A 165 17.05 -9.38 3.69
C ALA A 165 16.96 -9.61 2.17
N ASP A 166 18.00 -10.21 1.60
CA ASP A 166 18.05 -10.53 0.18
C ASP A 166 16.96 -11.52 -0.25
N GLU A 167 16.55 -12.43 0.64
CA GLU A 167 15.41 -13.32 0.40
C GLU A 167 14.14 -12.50 0.10
N VAL A 168 13.86 -11.47 0.88
CA VAL A 168 12.70 -10.58 0.68
C VAL A 168 12.85 -9.85 -0.63
N HIS A 169 13.97 -9.17 -0.84
CA HIS A 169 14.12 -8.29 -2.00
C HIS A 169 14.43 -9.01 -3.32
N SER A 170 14.73 -10.30 -3.29
CA SER A 170 14.71 -11.17 -4.48
C SER A 170 13.29 -11.43 -4.98
N LYS A 171 12.29 -11.33 -4.09
CA LYS A 171 10.86 -11.53 -4.39
C LYS A 171 10.21 -10.19 -4.70
N ILE A 172 10.73 -9.52 -5.73
CA ILE A 172 10.07 -8.33 -6.26
C ILE A 172 8.72 -8.79 -6.82
N PRO A 173 7.61 -8.17 -6.42
CA PRO A 173 6.31 -8.52 -6.97
C PRO A 173 6.33 -8.35 -8.53
N LYS A 174 5.38 -8.90 -9.28
CA LYS A 174 5.33 -8.79 -10.77
C LYS A 174 4.46 -7.64 -11.28
N ILE A 175 3.41 -7.29 -10.56
CA ILE A 175 2.44 -6.23 -10.86
C ILE A 175 2.45 -5.28 -9.65
N THR A 176 3.45 -4.39 -9.55
CA THR A 176 3.89 -3.83 -8.26
C THR A 176 3.78 -2.32 -8.08
N ASN A 177 3.50 -1.92 -6.85
CA ASN A 177 3.82 -0.59 -6.30
C ASN A 177 5.32 -0.25 -6.36
N ASN A 178 6.20 -1.24 -6.17
CA ASN A 178 7.66 -1.06 -6.15
C ASN A 178 8.41 -2.08 -7.02
N LYS A 179 8.99 -1.61 -8.12
CA LYS A 179 9.71 -2.46 -9.10
C LYS A 179 11.16 -2.77 -8.70
N ARG A 180 11.63 -2.25 -7.56
CA ARG A 180 13.04 -2.35 -7.14
C ARG A 180 13.24 -3.29 -5.97
N TYR A 181 12.28 -3.35 -5.07
CA TYR A 181 12.40 -4.00 -3.78
C TYR A 181 11.21 -4.93 -3.54
N GLY A 182 11.51 -6.15 -3.10
CA GLY A 182 10.49 -7.08 -2.61
C GLY A 182 9.90 -6.65 -1.28
N SER A 183 8.81 -7.31 -0.88
CA SER A 183 7.96 -6.91 0.23
C SER A 183 7.65 -8.07 1.19
N VAL A 184 7.28 -7.73 2.41
CA VAL A 184 6.62 -8.63 3.35
C VAL A 184 5.16 -8.19 3.57
N TYR A 185 4.35 -9.08 4.13
CA TYR A 185 2.94 -8.85 4.36
C TYR A 185 2.58 -9.18 5.80
N VAL A 186 1.90 -8.23 6.45
CA VAL A 186 1.35 -8.37 7.80
C VAL A 186 -0.13 -8.69 7.66
N ILE A 187 -0.54 -9.86 8.13
CA ILE A 187 -1.91 -10.36 7.93
C ILE A 187 -2.73 -10.14 9.20
N PHE A 188 -3.95 -9.65 9.04
CA PHE A 188 -4.95 -9.49 10.09
C PHE A 188 -6.13 -10.43 9.77
N PRO A 189 -6.51 -11.33 10.70
CA PRO A 189 -7.51 -12.36 10.44
C PRO A 189 -8.94 -11.78 10.49
N THR A 190 -9.30 -10.98 9.49
CA THR A 190 -10.64 -10.41 9.30
C THR A 190 -11.02 -10.36 7.82
N ASP A 191 -12.28 -10.68 7.55
CA ASP A 191 -12.94 -10.54 6.25
C ASP A 191 -13.80 -9.26 6.17
N THR A 192 -13.82 -8.45 7.22
CA THR A 192 -14.70 -7.28 7.34
C THR A 192 -14.00 -5.97 6.97
N PHE A 193 -12.94 -6.02 6.17
CA PHE A 193 -12.25 -4.80 5.76
C PHE A 193 -13.20 -3.91 4.97
N ASP A 194 -13.31 -2.65 5.39
CA ASP A 194 -14.12 -1.62 4.74
C ASP A 194 -13.25 -0.38 4.50
N ALA A 195 -13.19 0.09 3.26
CA ALA A 195 -12.41 1.25 2.86
C ALA A 195 -12.89 2.55 3.53
N GLY A 196 -14.18 2.63 3.90
CA GLY A 196 -14.76 3.75 4.64
C GLY A 196 -14.67 3.62 6.15
N SER A 197 -13.96 2.60 6.65
CA SER A 197 -13.78 2.41 8.08
C SER A 197 -12.83 3.47 8.67
N LYS A 198 -13.02 3.80 9.95
CA LYS A 198 -12.14 4.68 10.71
C LYS A 198 -11.02 3.88 11.40
N TRP A 199 -10.59 2.80 10.76
CA TRP A 199 -9.56 1.93 11.32
C TRP A 199 -8.25 2.68 11.44
N THR A 200 -7.56 2.46 12.56
CA THR A 200 -6.18 2.89 12.74
C THR A 200 -5.31 1.66 12.82
N ILE A 201 -4.34 1.55 11.91
CA ILE A 201 -3.47 0.38 11.82
C ILE A 201 -2.15 0.72 12.52
N HIS A 202 -1.86 0.00 13.60
CA HIS A 202 -0.63 0.15 14.36
C HIS A 202 0.33 -0.96 13.95
N LEU A 203 1.44 -0.60 13.30
CA LEU A 203 2.49 -1.56 12.92
C LEU A 203 3.58 -1.71 14.00
N GLY A 204 3.66 -0.79 14.97
CA GLY A 204 4.66 -0.80 16.04
C GLY A 204 6.01 -0.27 15.58
N ASN A 205 7.10 -1.00 15.82
CA ASN A 205 8.47 -0.52 15.60
C ASN A 205 9.26 -1.39 14.61
N LEU A 206 10.18 -0.76 13.88
CA LEU A 206 11.31 -1.44 13.25
C LEU A 206 12.49 -1.45 14.21
N GLN A 207 13.22 -2.55 14.29
CA GLN A 207 14.50 -2.59 14.99
C GLN A 207 15.65 -2.51 13.98
N VAL A 208 16.40 -1.42 14.02
CA VAL A 208 17.51 -1.15 13.10
C VAL A 208 18.76 -0.92 13.93
N ARG A 209 19.79 -1.77 13.74
CA ARG A 209 21.06 -1.67 14.49
C ARG A 209 20.86 -1.65 16.03
N GLY A 210 19.85 -2.37 16.53
CA GLY A 210 19.51 -2.43 17.95
C GLY A 210 18.73 -1.22 18.49
N GLN A 211 18.33 -0.28 17.63
CA GLN A 211 17.47 0.85 17.97
C GLN A 211 16.05 0.58 17.51
N ASP A 212 15.07 0.88 18.36
CA ASP A 212 13.66 0.84 17.99
C ASP A 212 13.26 2.15 17.30
N VAL A 213 12.62 2.00 16.14
CA VAL A 213 12.20 3.09 15.27
C VAL A 213 10.69 2.95 15.07
N ALA A 214 9.94 3.89 15.64
CA ALA A 214 8.48 3.84 15.59
C ALA A 214 7.95 4.03 14.17
N ILE A 215 7.03 3.15 13.79
CA ILE A 215 6.24 3.28 12.57
C ILE A 215 5.00 4.12 12.92
N PRO A 216 4.77 5.26 12.25
CA PRO A 216 3.56 6.02 12.43
C PRO A 216 2.31 5.14 12.18
N PRO A 217 1.25 5.26 13.00
CA PRO A 217 0.01 4.55 12.73
C PRO A 217 -0.54 4.94 11.35
N LEU A 218 -0.98 3.95 10.58
CA LEU A 218 -1.58 4.20 9.28
C LEU A 218 -3.06 4.54 9.45
N GLN A 219 -3.49 5.58 8.76
CA GLN A 219 -4.87 6.02 8.68
C GLN A 219 -5.40 5.84 7.26
N LEU A 220 -6.65 5.42 7.14
CA LEU A 220 -7.37 5.36 5.87
C LEU A 220 -7.84 6.77 5.48
N CYS A 221 -7.86 7.10 4.18
CA CYS A 221 -8.15 8.46 3.70
C CYS A 221 -9.59 8.77 3.33
N TYR A 222 -10.53 7.90 3.70
CA TYR A 222 -11.94 8.07 3.41
C TYR A 222 -12.74 8.44 4.67
#